data_AF-A0A9P1CBQ0-F1
#
_entry.id   AF-A0A9P1CBQ0-F1
#
_cell.length_a   1.000
_cell.length_b   1.000
_cell.length_c   1.000
_cell.angle_alpha   90.00
_cell.angle_beta   90.00
_cell.angle_gamma   90.00
#
_symmetry.space_group_name_H-M   'P 1'
#
loop_
_entity.id
_entity.type
_entity.pdbx_description
1 polymer ?
#
loop_
_entity_poly.entity_id
_entity_poly.type
_entity_poly.pdbx_seq_one_letter_code
_entity_poly.pdbx_strand_id
1 'polypeptide(L)'
;MTGTRLFDVNVEQLQVRRTSLPTEISSCPMRAMCFAGRMLVMATWHDHRILLLDCKDQTIITTFEEHQAPVTHLVAGGADHAEWLLSGDVAGAVKIWDLDALALHCSVPTGEETVTALAFDASGRKALLVNAQHQLNVFDIESQSLEQQLKIPPRYLPPHARVCGVCSIGASKLLLWGHGFLLAAYLDKDSPRWQTWPERFILGLAALSGPWLHPTKSTKGSCPQKSTDTVAIAVQVSEAETRELLPEPFERKKYGRKRKAGS
;
A
#
# COMPACT_ATOMS: atom_id res chain seq x y z
N MET A 1 11.15 -29.96 13.92
CA MET A 1 9.94 -30.65 13.32
C MET A 1 9.18 -29.68 12.41
N THR A 2 9.84 -29.28 11.24
CA THR A 2 9.23 -28.19 10.44
C THR A 2 8.91 -28.71 9.04
N GLY A 3 7.81 -29.44 8.91
CA GLY A 3 7.20 -29.84 7.62
C GLY A 3 6.13 -28.83 7.20
N THR A 4 5.85 -28.78 5.80
CA THR A 4 4.79 -28.02 5.11
C THR A 4 3.41 -28.38 5.69
N ARG A 5 2.77 -27.25 6.24
CA ARG A 5 1.43 -27.39 6.87
C ARG A 5 0.37 -26.72 5.99
N LEU A 6 -0.65 -27.47 5.74
CA LEU A 6 -1.80 -26.98 4.95
C LEU A 6 -2.95 -26.61 5.89
N PHE A 7 -3.24 -25.29 5.82
CA PHE A 7 -4.38 -24.80 6.63
C PHE A 7 -5.59 -24.53 5.71
N ASP A 8 -6.67 -25.25 6.02
CA ASP A 8 -7.97 -25.05 5.34
C ASP A 8 -8.83 -24.07 6.17
N VAL A 9 -8.89 -22.81 5.61
CA VAL A 9 -9.73 -21.82 6.32
C VAL A 9 -11.10 -21.77 5.64
N ASN A 10 -12.10 -22.37 6.30
CA ASN A 10 -13.51 -22.34 5.87
C ASN A 10 -14.20 -21.06 6.40
N VAL A 11 -14.46 -20.16 5.50
CA VAL A 11 -15.07 -18.85 5.83
C VAL A 11 -16.39 -19.06 6.58
N GLU A 12 -17.05 -20.27 6.40
CA GLU A 12 -18.33 -20.56 7.10
C GLU A 12 -18.09 -20.88 8.58
N GLN A 13 -16.87 -21.28 8.85
CA GLN A 13 -16.53 -21.59 10.26
C GLN A 13 -15.96 -20.35 10.96
N LEU A 14 -15.71 -19.20 10.15
CA LEU A 14 -15.21 -17.95 10.76
C LEU A 14 -16.37 -17.19 11.42
N GLN A 15 -16.40 -17.33 12.73
CA GLN A 15 -17.44 -16.61 13.52
C GLN A 15 -17.24 -15.10 13.40
N VAL A 16 -18.20 -14.44 12.75
CA VAL A 16 -18.16 -12.97 12.63
C VAL A 16 -19.05 -12.37 13.74
N ARG A 17 -18.29 -11.72 14.64
CA ARG A 17 -19.08 -11.09 15.74
C ARG A 17 -18.97 -9.57 15.64
N ARG A 18 -20.19 -8.95 15.71
CA ARG A 18 -20.18 -7.48 15.78
C ARG A 18 -19.85 -7.02 17.21
N THR A 19 -18.78 -6.22 17.27
CA THR A 19 -18.42 -5.74 18.63
C THR A 19 -18.78 -4.25 18.75
N SER A 20 -19.11 -3.89 19.98
CA SER A 20 -19.47 -2.48 20.21
C SER A 20 -18.21 -1.59 20.26
N LEU A 21 -18.26 -0.58 19.40
CA LEU A 21 -17.12 0.37 19.36
C LEU A 21 -17.48 1.64 20.13
N PRO A 22 -16.48 2.29 20.63
CA PRO A 22 -16.75 3.55 21.35
C PRO A 22 -17.55 4.53 20.49
N THR A 23 -18.43 5.33 21.12
CA THR A 23 -19.37 6.24 20.43
C THR A 23 -18.61 7.21 19.52
N GLU A 24 -17.42 7.55 19.94
CA GLU A 24 -16.63 8.48 19.11
C GLU A 24 -16.34 7.90 17.72
N ILE A 25 -16.11 6.64 17.62
CA ILE A 25 -15.79 6.00 16.33
C ILE A 25 -17.09 5.70 15.57
N SER A 26 -18.11 5.42 16.32
CA SER A 26 -19.38 5.04 15.65
C SER A 26 -20.07 6.27 15.06
N SER A 27 -19.72 7.36 15.55
CA SER A 27 -20.46 8.57 15.10
C SER A 27 -19.76 9.23 13.93
N CYS A 28 -18.54 8.71 13.60
CA CYS A 28 -17.81 9.42 12.53
C CYS A 28 -17.25 8.40 11.53
N PRO A 29 -17.53 8.63 10.32
CA PRO A 29 -16.93 7.72 9.32
C PRO A 29 -15.41 7.87 9.26
N MET A 30 -14.80 6.64 8.94
CA MET A 30 -13.32 6.70 8.92
C MET A 30 -12.83 6.66 7.46
N ARG A 31 -11.85 7.40 7.20
CA ARG A 31 -11.34 7.48 5.81
C ARG A 31 -10.29 6.40 5.54
N ALA A 32 -9.45 6.16 6.50
CA ALA A 32 -8.41 5.12 6.30
C ALA A 32 -8.19 4.36 7.61
N MET A 33 -7.80 3.00 7.38
CA MET A 33 -7.54 2.19 8.59
C MET A 33 -6.38 1.22 8.33
N CYS A 34 -5.71 0.96 9.45
CA CYS A 34 -4.66 -0.05 9.30
C CYS A 34 -4.40 -0.72 10.66
N PHE A 35 -3.90 -1.99 10.49
CA PHE A 35 -3.60 -2.70 11.76
C PHE A 35 -2.12 -2.54 12.09
N ALA A 36 -1.91 -2.28 13.38
CA ALA A 36 -0.53 -2.33 13.92
C ALA A 36 -0.46 -3.30 15.11
N GLY A 37 -0.29 -4.57 14.68
CA GLY A 37 -0.32 -5.59 15.76
C GLY A 37 -1.70 -5.70 16.40
N ARG A 38 -1.77 -5.32 17.66
CA ARG A 38 -3.05 -5.48 18.41
C ARG A 38 -3.84 -4.16 18.39
N MET A 39 -3.23 -3.25 17.75
CA MET A 39 -3.92 -1.95 17.72
C MET A 39 -4.51 -1.70 16.31
N LEU A 40 -5.66 -1.02 16.33
CA LEU A 40 -6.24 -0.52 15.08
C LEU A 40 -6.09 1.00 15.00
N VAL A 41 -5.49 1.40 13.87
CA VAL A 41 -5.30 2.85 13.67
C VAL A 41 -6.31 3.33 12.61
N MET A 42 -6.90 4.45 12.99
CA MET A 42 -7.97 4.93 12.09
C MET A 42 -7.84 6.45 11.93
N ALA A 43 -8.16 6.81 10.68
CA ALA A 43 -8.16 8.26 10.41
C ALA A 43 -9.60 8.72 10.15
N THR A 44 -9.87 9.84 10.80
CA THR A 44 -11.27 10.30 10.74
C THR A 44 -11.48 11.11 9.46
N TRP A 45 -12.71 11.18 9.09
CA TRP A 45 -13.03 11.85 7.81
C TRP A 45 -13.09 13.36 8.03
N HIS A 46 -13.60 13.95 9.16
CA HIS A 46 -13.89 15.40 9.25
C HIS A 46 -12.87 16.10 10.15
N ASP A 47 -12.25 15.30 11.09
CA ASP A 47 -11.50 16.06 12.11
C ASP A 47 -9.99 15.86 11.93
N HIS A 48 -9.62 15.26 10.75
CA HIS A 48 -8.19 15.09 10.41
C HIS A 48 -7.42 14.42 11.55
N ARG A 49 -8.16 13.71 12.39
CA ARG A 49 -7.47 13.09 13.54
C ARG A 49 -7.18 11.61 13.23
N ILE A 50 -6.16 11.18 13.98
CA ILE A 50 -5.86 9.73 13.89
C ILE A 50 -6.11 9.11 15.26
N LEU A 51 -6.96 8.09 15.18
CA LEU A 51 -7.28 7.41 16.45
C LEU A 51 -6.58 6.05 16.54
N LEU A 52 -6.18 5.76 17.77
CA LEU A 52 -5.58 4.44 18.03
C LEU A 52 -6.46 3.66 19.01
N LEU A 53 -6.77 2.46 18.50
CA LEU A 53 -7.74 1.66 19.27
C LEU A 53 -7.10 0.31 19.64
N ASP A 54 -7.32 0.02 20.90
CA ASP A 54 -6.94 -1.34 21.32
C ASP A 54 -8.03 -2.35 20.98
N CYS A 55 -7.64 -3.38 20.16
CA CYS A 55 -8.65 -4.32 19.62
C CYS A 55 -9.14 -5.28 20.72
N LYS A 56 -8.36 -5.50 21.79
CA LYS A 56 -8.80 -6.42 22.86
C LYS A 56 -9.81 -5.72 23.79
N ASP A 57 -9.44 -4.48 24.13
CA ASP A 57 -10.28 -3.81 25.15
C ASP A 57 -11.30 -2.88 24.46
N GLN A 58 -11.12 -2.75 23.13
CA GLN A 58 -12.00 -1.87 22.33
C GLN A 58 -12.09 -0.46 22.92
N THR A 59 -10.90 -0.01 23.39
CA THR A 59 -10.88 1.37 23.92
C THR A 59 -9.86 2.20 23.12
N ILE A 60 -10.18 3.51 23.20
CA ILE A 60 -9.25 4.41 22.47
C ILE A 60 -8.03 4.68 23.38
N ILE A 61 -6.90 4.31 22.76
CA ILE A 61 -5.64 4.47 23.54
C ILE A 61 -5.18 5.93 23.46
N THR A 62 -5.18 6.40 22.19
CA THR A 62 -4.68 7.78 22.01
C THR A 62 -5.25 8.36 20.71
N THR A 63 -5.20 9.80 20.72
CA THR A 63 -5.62 10.51 19.49
C THR A 63 -4.52 11.49 19.06
N PHE A 64 -4.25 11.33 17.76
CA PHE A 64 -3.23 12.26 17.22
C PHE A 64 -3.94 13.40 16.49
N GLU A 65 -3.54 14.73 16.79
CA GLU A 65 -4.25 15.87 16.17
C GLU A 65 -3.25 16.81 15.50
N GLU A 66 -2.26 16.22 15.01
CA GLU A 66 -1.20 17.11 14.47
C GLU A 66 -1.47 17.42 13.00
N HIS A 67 -2.25 16.63 12.31
CA HIS A 67 -2.49 16.92 10.87
C HIS A 67 -3.47 18.09 10.72
N GLN A 68 -3.17 18.92 9.68
CA GLN A 68 -4.05 20.09 9.44
C GLN A 68 -4.93 19.85 8.22
N ALA A 69 -4.77 18.72 7.61
CA ALA A 69 -5.62 18.32 6.48
C ALA A 69 -6.01 16.84 6.62
N PRO A 70 -7.04 16.47 5.82
CA PRO A 70 -7.54 15.08 5.92
C PRO A 70 -6.44 14.05 5.61
N VAL A 71 -6.44 13.06 6.54
CA VAL A 71 -5.42 12.01 6.37
C VAL A 71 -5.96 10.96 5.37
N THR A 72 -5.11 10.71 4.32
CA THR A 72 -5.61 9.81 3.24
C THR A 72 -4.88 8.47 3.28
N HIS A 73 -3.73 8.42 3.94
CA HIS A 73 -2.98 7.15 3.91
C HIS A 73 -2.44 6.85 5.31
N LEU A 74 -2.58 5.52 5.66
CA LEU A 74 -2.00 5.04 6.94
C LEU A 74 -1.28 3.72 6.70
N VAL A 75 -0.07 3.72 7.25
CA VAL A 75 0.68 2.46 7.07
C VAL A 75 1.45 2.20 8.38
N ALA A 76 1.22 1.02 8.85
CA ALA A 76 1.97 0.65 10.08
C ALA A 76 3.06 -0.38 9.72
N GLY A 77 4.23 -0.08 10.27
CA GLY A 77 5.33 -1.02 9.96
C GLY A 77 6.49 -0.82 10.93
N GLY A 78 7.56 -1.78 10.83
CA GLY A 78 8.74 -1.74 11.74
C GLY A 78 9.42 -3.11 11.80
N ALA A 79 10.65 -3.17 12.26
CA ALA A 79 11.59 -4.32 12.20
C ALA A 79 11.18 -5.40 13.20
N ASP A 80 10.12 -5.01 14.28
CA ASP A 80 9.74 -6.05 15.28
C ASP A 80 8.48 -5.59 16.02
N HIS A 81 7.24 -5.75 15.43
CA HIS A 81 5.90 -5.49 16.00
C HIS A 81 5.49 -4.03 15.78
N ALA A 82 5.19 -3.66 14.43
CA ALA A 82 4.69 -2.34 13.98
C ALA A 82 5.00 -1.25 15.01
N GLU A 83 6.24 -0.75 14.96
CA GLU A 83 6.69 0.32 15.90
C GLU A 83 6.43 1.71 15.32
N TRP A 84 6.23 1.68 14.10
CA TRP A 84 6.13 3.01 13.49
C TRP A 84 4.81 3.10 12.70
N LEU A 85 4.39 4.36 12.72
CA LEU A 85 3.19 4.63 11.90
C LEU A 85 3.48 5.79 10.95
N LEU A 86 3.09 5.47 9.63
CA LEU A 86 3.19 6.56 8.64
C LEU A 86 1.80 7.07 8.28
N SER A 87 1.80 8.38 8.30
CA SER A 87 0.51 8.97 7.88
C SER A 87 0.76 10.07 6.85
N GLY A 88 -0.14 10.02 5.85
CA GLY A 88 -0.05 11.05 4.79
C GLY A 88 -1.40 11.76 4.62
N ASP A 89 -1.23 13.16 4.43
CA ASP A 89 -2.51 13.88 4.30
C ASP A 89 -2.64 14.45 2.89
N VAL A 90 -3.79 15.01 2.59
CA VAL A 90 -4.11 15.45 1.20
C VAL A 90 -3.24 16.66 0.86
N ALA A 91 -2.78 17.36 1.92
CA ALA A 91 -1.96 18.55 1.61
C ALA A 91 -0.50 18.15 1.39
N GLY A 92 -0.26 16.81 1.52
CA GLY A 92 1.12 16.35 1.20
C GLY A 92 1.98 16.20 2.45
N ALA A 93 1.38 16.50 3.61
CA ALA A 93 2.15 16.29 4.84
C ALA A 93 2.25 14.79 5.19
N VAL A 94 3.49 14.42 5.38
CA VAL A 94 3.69 13.02 5.83
C VAL A 94 4.37 13.06 7.21
N LYS A 95 3.65 12.36 8.09
CA LYS A 95 4.22 12.33 9.46
C LYS A 95 4.52 10.89 9.89
N ILE A 96 5.55 10.81 10.77
CA ILE A 96 5.94 9.49 11.31
C ILE A 96 5.70 9.50 12.82
N TRP A 97 4.99 8.39 13.20
CA TRP A 97 4.63 8.33 14.63
C TRP A 97 5.31 7.12 15.30
N ASP A 98 5.69 7.44 16.57
CA ASP A 98 6.18 6.30 17.39
C ASP A 98 5.02 5.70 18.20
N LEU A 99 4.71 4.45 17.81
CA LEU A 99 3.51 3.84 18.42
C LEU A 99 3.81 3.35 19.84
N ASP A 100 5.13 3.23 20.20
CA ASP A 100 5.46 2.88 21.61
C ASP A 100 5.34 4.11 22.51
N ALA A 101 5.82 5.19 21.97
CA ALA A 101 5.76 6.42 22.79
C ALA A 101 4.44 7.16 22.56
N LEU A 102 3.71 6.68 21.59
CA LEU A 102 2.44 7.32 21.20
C LEU A 102 2.61 8.83 21.01
N ALA A 103 3.62 9.09 20.25
CA ALA A 103 3.84 10.53 20.00
C ALA A 103 4.43 10.70 18.58
N LEU A 104 4.27 12.01 18.23
CA LEU A 104 4.85 12.34 16.90
C LEU A 104 6.38 12.29 16.96
N HIS A 105 6.91 11.46 16.05
CA HIS A 105 8.38 11.37 16.00
C HIS A 105 8.96 12.46 15.10
N CYS A 106 8.46 12.54 13.86
CA CYS A 106 8.96 13.62 12.99
C CYS A 106 8.05 13.74 11.76
N SER A 107 8.31 14.98 11.09
CA SER A 107 7.61 15.20 9.80
C SER A 107 8.59 15.06 8.63
N VAL A 108 8.12 14.40 7.62
CA VAL A 108 9.00 14.18 6.46
C VAL A 108 8.93 15.43 5.57
N PRO A 109 10.08 16.04 5.39
CA PRO A 109 10.08 17.26 4.56
C PRO A 109 9.70 16.96 3.10
N THR A 110 8.51 16.61 2.98
CA THR A 110 8.11 16.32 1.58
C THR A 110 7.39 17.54 1.03
N GLY A 111 7.80 18.07 -0.08
CA GLY A 111 7.13 19.20 -0.76
C GLY A 111 5.61 19.20 -0.55
N GLU A 112 4.91 20.22 -1.23
CA GLU A 112 3.45 20.45 -1.08
C GLU A 112 2.66 19.57 -2.07
N GLU A 113 3.29 18.43 -2.36
CA GLU A 113 2.53 17.60 -3.33
C GLU A 113 1.86 16.43 -2.59
N THR A 114 0.74 16.09 -3.19
CA THR A 114 -0.09 15.05 -2.56
C THR A 114 0.62 13.68 -2.67
N VAL A 115 0.59 13.01 -1.55
CA VAL A 115 1.21 11.67 -1.54
C VAL A 115 0.19 10.63 -2.05
N THR A 116 0.72 9.80 -2.95
CA THR A 116 -0.24 8.84 -3.54
C THR A 116 0.02 7.44 -2.98
N ALA A 117 1.22 7.22 -2.45
CA ALA A 117 1.48 5.87 -1.90
C ALA A 117 2.54 5.97 -0.79
N LEU A 118 2.31 5.12 0.28
CA LEU A 118 3.26 5.08 1.42
C LEU A 118 3.59 3.63 1.74
N ALA A 119 4.90 3.47 2.15
CA ALA A 119 5.28 2.09 2.55
C ALA A 119 6.60 2.13 3.32
N PHE A 120 6.75 0.98 4.07
CA PHE A 120 8.06 0.83 4.74
C PHE A 120 8.95 -0.10 3.90
N ASP A 121 10.25 0.14 4.15
CA ASP A 121 11.17 -0.81 3.47
C ASP A 121 11.18 -2.15 4.23
N ALA A 122 11.90 -3.13 3.58
CA ALA A 122 11.84 -4.51 4.14
C ALA A 122 12.43 -4.55 5.56
N SER A 123 13.28 -3.61 5.79
CA SER A 123 13.88 -3.60 7.14
C SER A 123 13.01 -2.82 8.13
N GLY A 124 12.07 -2.05 7.63
CA GLY A 124 11.20 -1.26 8.51
C GLY A 124 11.88 0.02 9.02
N ARG A 125 12.98 0.33 8.52
CA ARG A 125 13.71 1.49 9.06
C ARG A 125 13.55 2.70 8.15
N LYS A 126 13.09 2.36 6.97
CA LYS A 126 12.98 3.49 6.00
C LYS A 126 11.53 3.62 5.56
N ALA A 127 11.22 4.94 5.36
CA ALA A 127 9.88 5.20 4.79
C ALA A 127 9.98 5.52 3.30
N LEU A 128 9.04 4.83 2.56
CA LEU A 128 8.99 5.06 1.10
C LEU A 128 7.74 5.88 0.78
N LEU A 129 8.03 6.93 -0.02
CA LEU A 129 6.91 7.83 -0.35
C LEU A 129 6.94 8.14 -1.86
N VAL A 130 5.70 8.05 -2.34
CA VAL A 130 5.60 8.43 -3.77
C VAL A 130 4.51 9.50 -3.90
N ASN A 131 4.86 10.54 -4.71
CA ASN A 131 3.87 11.64 -4.81
C ASN A 131 3.21 11.63 -6.19
N ALA A 132 2.28 12.53 -6.38
CA ALA A 132 1.48 12.57 -7.63
C ALA A 132 2.34 12.98 -8.81
N GLN A 133 3.50 13.54 -8.49
CA GLN A 133 4.41 13.90 -9.59
C GLN A 133 5.48 12.83 -9.81
N HIS A 134 5.27 11.68 -9.31
CA HIS A 134 6.11 10.49 -9.54
C HIS A 134 7.50 10.66 -8.92
N GLN A 135 7.47 11.52 -7.90
CA GLN A 135 8.71 11.58 -7.12
C GLN A 135 8.70 10.54 -5.99
N LEU A 136 9.86 9.72 -5.99
CA LEU A 136 10.01 8.70 -4.93
C LEU A 136 11.02 9.20 -3.89
N ASN A 137 10.49 9.35 -2.69
CA ASN A 137 11.38 9.76 -1.57
C ASN A 137 11.61 8.60 -0.59
N VAL A 138 12.94 8.42 -0.31
CA VAL A 138 13.31 7.39 0.70
C VAL A 138 13.84 8.14 1.93
N PHE A 139 13.10 7.87 3.00
CA PHE A 139 13.41 8.62 4.23
C PHE A 139 13.83 7.64 5.34
N ASP A 140 14.99 8.02 5.88
CA ASP A 140 15.44 7.20 7.03
C ASP A 140 14.79 7.69 8.33
N ILE A 141 14.16 6.77 9.02
CA ILE A 141 13.31 7.17 10.18
C ILE A 141 14.22 7.46 11.38
N GLU A 142 15.27 6.71 11.59
CA GLU A 142 16.13 6.89 12.78
C GLU A 142 16.97 8.18 12.66
N SER A 143 17.51 8.29 11.46
CA SER A 143 18.38 9.47 11.31
C SER A 143 17.55 10.72 10.96
N GLN A 144 16.29 10.56 10.72
CA GLN A 144 15.39 11.66 10.33
C GLN A 144 15.97 12.47 9.17
N SER A 145 16.38 11.72 8.20
CA SER A 145 16.97 12.45 7.05
C SER A 145 16.51 11.80 5.75
N LEU A 146 16.37 12.74 4.77
CA LEU A 146 16.00 12.25 3.43
C LEU A 146 17.23 11.67 2.71
N GLU A 147 17.14 10.28 2.40
CA GLU A 147 18.31 9.60 1.81
C GLU A 147 18.32 9.72 0.30
N GLN A 148 17.10 9.56 -0.23
CA GLN A 148 17.08 9.57 -1.70
C GLN A 148 15.78 10.23 -2.19
N GLN A 149 16.09 11.01 -3.26
CA GLN A 149 14.93 11.58 -3.99
C GLN A 149 15.07 11.30 -5.49
N LEU A 150 14.05 10.50 -5.89
CA LEU A 150 14.21 10.03 -7.28
C LEU A 150 12.92 10.34 -8.06
N LYS A 151 13.19 10.90 -9.23
CA LYS A 151 12.02 11.11 -10.11
C LYS A 151 11.92 9.97 -11.14
N ILE A 152 10.69 9.40 -11.15
CA ILE A 152 10.49 8.32 -12.13
C ILE A 152 10.34 8.94 -13.53
N PRO A 153 11.23 8.48 -14.45
CA PRO A 153 11.21 9.07 -15.79
C PRO A 153 9.90 8.77 -16.54
N PRO A 154 9.41 9.80 -17.26
CA PRO A 154 8.14 9.69 -17.98
C PRO A 154 8.17 8.56 -19.03
N ARG A 155 9.42 8.13 -19.39
CA ARG A 155 9.48 6.99 -20.33
C ARG A 155 8.92 5.72 -19.71
N TYR A 156 9.08 5.62 -18.35
CA TYR A 156 8.59 4.39 -17.69
C TYR A 156 7.19 4.60 -17.11
N LEU A 157 6.90 5.78 -16.72
CA LEU A 157 5.57 6.08 -16.16
C LEU A 157 5.07 7.41 -16.73
N PRO A 158 3.99 7.27 -17.54
CA PRO A 158 3.42 8.50 -18.12
C PRO A 158 2.92 9.46 -17.03
N PRO A 159 2.95 10.76 -17.30
CA PRO A 159 2.62 11.79 -16.31
C PRO A 159 1.17 11.64 -15.81
N HIS A 160 0.30 11.05 -16.57
CA HIS A 160 -1.11 10.96 -16.12
C HIS A 160 -1.34 9.68 -15.31
N ALA A 161 -0.25 8.80 -15.36
CA ALA A 161 -0.44 7.55 -14.60
C ALA A 161 -0.24 7.79 -13.10
N ARG A 162 -1.21 7.21 -12.40
CA ARG A 162 -1.14 7.40 -10.93
C ARG A 162 -0.57 6.14 -10.27
N VAL A 163 0.32 6.44 -9.35
CA VAL A 163 0.83 5.28 -8.56
C VAL A 163 -0.11 5.05 -7.37
N CYS A 164 -0.60 3.83 -7.30
CA CYS A 164 -1.59 3.52 -6.25
C CYS A 164 -0.93 2.88 -5.04
N GLY A 165 0.18 2.17 -5.33
CA GLY A 165 0.80 1.49 -4.17
C GLY A 165 2.30 1.28 -4.42
N VAL A 166 2.94 1.09 -3.29
CA VAL A 166 4.39 0.81 -3.36
C VAL A 166 4.73 -0.22 -2.27
N CYS A 167 5.69 -1.08 -2.65
CA CYS A 167 6.10 -2.09 -1.65
C CYS A 167 7.55 -2.48 -1.91
N SER A 168 8.18 -2.67 -0.79
CA SER A 168 9.59 -3.11 -0.93
C SER A 168 9.67 -4.63 -0.86
N ILE A 169 10.42 -5.09 -1.88
CA ILE A 169 10.71 -6.55 -1.85
C ILE A 169 12.21 -6.75 -1.64
N GLY A 170 12.53 -7.19 -0.46
CA GLY A 170 13.98 -7.36 -0.19
C GLY A 170 14.63 -6.02 0.19
N ALA A 171 15.99 -5.98 0.04
CA ALA A 171 16.72 -4.80 0.57
C ALA A 171 16.76 -3.68 -0.48
N SER A 172 16.56 -4.00 -1.75
CA SER A 172 16.83 -2.88 -2.68
C SER A 172 15.78 -2.85 -3.79
N LYS A 173 14.95 -3.73 -3.71
CA LYS A 173 13.98 -3.81 -4.83
C LYS A 173 12.63 -3.26 -4.34
N LEU A 174 12.08 -2.35 -5.27
CA LEU A 174 10.76 -1.79 -4.95
C LEU A 174 9.77 -2.09 -6.07
N LEU A 175 8.57 -2.29 -5.59
CA LEU A 175 7.51 -2.52 -6.60
C LEU A 175 6.48 -1.39 -6.49
N LEU A 176 6.23 -0.81 -7.66
CA LEU A 176 5.16 0.21 -7.75
C LEU A 176 4.06 -0.25 -8.71
N TRP A 177 2.81 0.11 -8.20
CA TRP A 177 1.75 -0.34 -9.12
C TRP A 177 0.65 0.72 -9.19
N GLY A 178 0.04 0.77 -10.38
CA GLY A 178 -1.13 1.64 -10.60
C GLY A 178 -2.21 0.90 -11.39
N HIS A 179 -3.16 1.58 -11.84
CA HIS A 179 -4.34 0.98 -12.51
C HIS A 179 -3.93 0.23 -13.78
N GLY A 180 -2.75 0.40 -14.29
CA GLY A 180 -2.46 -0.27 -15.59
C GLY A 180 -0.97 -0.62 -15.70
N PHE A 181 -0.34 -0.56 -14.53
CA PHE A 181 1.09 -0.88 -14.71
C PHE A 181 1.63 -1.47 -13.39
N LEU A 182 2.65 -2.21 -13.58
CA LEU A 182 3.50 -2.67 -12.46
C LEU A 182 4.97 -2.36 -12.79
N LEU A 183 5.52 -1.63 -11.84
CA LEU A 183 6.89 -1.17 -12.08
C LEU A 183 7.83 -1.61 -10.96
N ALA A 184 8.96 -2.16 -11.42
CA ALA A 184 9.99 -2.51 -10.39
C ALA A 184 11.15 -1.54 -10.46
N ALA A 185 11.43 -1.07 -9.27
CA ALA A 185 12.60 -0.18 -9.16
C ALA A 185 13.65 -0.78 -8.22
N TYR A 186 14.92 -0.67 -8.70
CA TYR A 186 16.04 -1.17 -7.86
C TYR A 186 16.82 0.03 -7.32
N LEU A 187 16.70 0.08 -6.02
CA LEU A 187 17.37 1.26 -5.40
C LEU A 187 18.84 0.95 -5.09
N ASP A 188 19.79 1.10 -6.16
CA ASP A 188 21.23 1.01 -5.86
C ASP A 188 21.80 2.41 -5.59
N LYS A 189 22.86 2.52 -4.68
CA LYS A 189 23.50 3.80 -4.26
C LYS A 189 24.09 4.53 -5.47
N ASP A 190 24.24 3.83 -6.82
CA ASP A 190 25.07 4.47 -7.87
C ASP A 190 24.23 4.71 -9.13
N SER A 191 22.89 4.15 -9.29
CA SER A 191 21.96 4.46 -10.40
C SER A 191 20.71 3.57 -10.27
N PRO A 192 19.69 4.32 -10.05
CA PRO A 192 18.46 3.52 -9.96
C PRO A 192 18.10 2.88 -11.31
N ARG A 193 17.90 1.55 -11.30
CA ARG A 193 17.45 0.87 -12.53
C ARG A 193 15.95 0.60 -12.46
N TRP A 194 15.33 1.06 -13.58
CA TRP A 194 13.85 0.90 -13.64
C TRP A 194 13.51 -0.17 -14.67
N GLN A 195 12.74 -1.01 -14.21
CA GLN A 195 12.27 -2.03 -15.17
C GLN A 195 10.73 -2.03 -15.20
N THR A 196 10.23 -1.81 -16.56
CA THR A 196 8.76 -1.76 -16.68
C THR A 196 8.28 -2.98 -17.48
N TRP A 197 7.27 -3.41 -17.08
CA TRP A 197 6.71 -4.54 -17.86
C TRP A 197 5.52 -4.03 -18.69
N PRO A 198 5.89 -3.73 -20.07
CA PRO A 198 4.90 -3.08 -20.97
C PRO A 198 3.90 -4.10 -21.53
N GLU A 199 2.67 -4.29 -20.89
CA GLU A 199 1.45 -4.87 -21.50
C GLU A 199 1.39 -6.37 -21.27
N ARG A 200 0.35 -6.85 -20.36
CA ARG A 200 -0.46 -8.07 -20.17
C ARG A 200 0.39 -9.20 -19.60
N PHE A 201 1.05 -9.03 -18.55
CA PHE A 201 1.39 -10.33 -17.92
C PHE A 201 1.19 -10.23 -16.41
N ILE A 202 -0.07 -10.29 -16.06
CA ILE A 202 -0.71 -10.75 -14.79
C ILE A 202 -0.19 -12.15 -14.45
N LEU A 203 0.96 -12.26 -13.84
CA LEU A 203 1.30 -13.64 -13.38
C LEU A 203 0.64 -13.91 -12.03
N GLY A 204 -0.60 -14.44 -12.04
CA GLY A 204 -1.31 -15.40 -11.17
C GLY A 204 -0.37 -16.12 -10.19
N LEU A 205 -0.43 -15.84 -8.75
CA LEU A 205 0.25 -17.01 -8.12
C LEU A 205 -0.73 -17.72 -7.19
N ALA A 206 -1.45 -18.71 -7.75
CA ALA A 206 -1.83 -19.87 -6.91
C ALA A 206 -0.70 -20.92 -6.93
N ALA A 207 0.13 -21.01 -5.82
CA ALA A 207 0.61 -21.95 -4.79
C ALA A 207 1.41 -23.10 -5.40
N LEU A 208 2.66 -23.17 -5.17
CA LEU A 208 3.22 -24.42 -4.60
C LEU A 208 4.53 -24.76 -5.33
N SER A 209 5.70 -24.45 -4.66
CA SER A 209 6.95 -25.20 -4.41
C SER A 209 7.81 -25.25 -5.67
N GLY A 210 8.55 -24.17 -5.81
CA GLY A 210 9.93 -24.43 -6.28
C GLY A 210 10.64 -23.12 -6.63
N PRO A 211 12.07 -23.14 -6.61
CA PRO A 211 13.02 -22.02 -6.60
C PRO A 211 13.09 -21.32 -7.97
N TRP A 212 12.47 -20.17 -8.23
CA TRP A 212 12.55 -19.54 -9.57
C TRP A 212 13.83 -18.72 -9.69
N LEU A 213 14.79 -19.26 -10.53
CA LEU A 213 15.96 -18.92 -11.38
C LEU A 213 15.58 -17.88 -12.44
N HIS A 214 16.17 -16.66 -12.36
CA HIS A 214 16.53 -15.69 -13.42
C HIS A 214 16.50 -16.33 -14.81
N PRO A 215 15.81 -15.66 -15.90
CA PRO A 215 15.96 -16.22 -17.26
C PRO A 215 17.35 -15.93 -17.84
N THR A 216 18.44 -16.59 -17.25
CA THR A 216 19.58 -16.65 -18.19
C THR A 216 19.78 -18.10 -18.65
N LYS A 217 19.34 -18.33 -19.91
CA LYS A 217 19.79 -19.53 -20.67
C LYS A 217 20.87 -20.30 -19.88
N SER A 218 20.46 -21.28 -18.99
CA SER A 218 21.63 -22.16 -18.69
C SER A 218 21.13 -23.58 -18.40
N THR A 219 21.33 -24.50 -19.41
CA THR A 219 21.99 -25.83 -19.43
C THR A 219 22.12 -26.41 -18.02
N LYS A 220 21.19 -27.41 -17.72
CA LYS A 220 21.15 -28.70 -17.01
C LYS A 220 22.23 -28.77 -15.92
N GLY A 221 21.77 -28.54 -14.66
CA GLY A 221 22.12 -29.44 -13.52
C GLY A 221 22.91 -28.68 -12.45
N SER A 222 22.14 -27.93 -11.62
CA SER A 222 22.64 -27.84 -10.22
C SER A 222 21.63 -27.05 -9.37
N CYS A 223 20.99 -27.75 -8.44
CA CYS A 223 20.16 -27.51 -7.25
C CYS A 223 20.32 -26.06 -6.75
N PRO A 224 19.21 -25.16 -6.84
CA PRO A 224 19.43 -23.82 -6.27
C PRO A 224 19.13 -23.79 -4.75
N GLN A 225 20.11 -23.61 -3.90
CA GLN A 225 20.18 -23.10 -2.51
C GLN A 225 19.03 -22.14 -2.20
N LYS A 226 18.05 -22.54 -1.25
CA LYS A 226 16.94 -21.89 -0.53
C LYS A 226 17.24 -20.42 -0.21
N SER A 227 16.85 -19.49 -1.12
CA SER A 227 16.86 -18.03 -0.86
C SER A 227 15.56 -17.59 -0.19
N THR A 228 15.42 -17.55 1.13
CA THR A 228 14.44 -16.80 1.94
C THR A 228 13.74 -15.72 1.11
N ASP A 229 13.24 -15.93 -0.08
CA ASP A 229 12.83 -14.91 -1.08
C ASP A 229 11.42 -14.43 -0.77
N THR A 230 11.28 -13.22 -0.10
CA THR A 230 10.04 -12.40 -0.04
C THR A 230 9.23 -12.54 -1.34
N VAL A 231 8.08 -13.26 -1.20
CA VAL A 231 7.18 -13.57 -2.35
C VAL A 231 6.10 -12.48 -2.42
N ALA A 232 6.08 -11.72 -3.55
CA ALA A 232 4.96 -10.78 -3.78
C ALA A 232 3.91 -11.41 -4.69
N ILE A 233 2.63 -11.23 -4.22
CA ILE A 233 1.53 -11.84 -5.00
C ILE A 233 0.78 -10.73 -5.73
N ALA A 234 0.75 -10.85 -7.08
CA ALA A 234 -0.07 -9.91 -7.87
C ALA A 234 -1.29 -10.64 -8.45
N VAL A 235 -2.44 -10.06 -8.06
CA VAL A 235 -3.69 -10.74 -8.53
C VAL A 235 -4.33 -9.84 -9.60
N GLN A 236 -4.48 -10.46 -10.76
CA GLN A 236 -5.16 -9.71 -11.85
C GLN A 236 -6.50 -10.37 -12.16
N VAL A 237 -7.39 -9.51 -12.10
CA VAL A 237 -8.71 -10.03 -12.51
C VAL A 237 -9.15 -9.31 -13.79
N SER A 238 -9.42 -10.12 -14.82
CA SER A 238 -9.85 -9.50 -16.11
C SER A 238 -11.21 -8.81 -15.96
N GLU A 239 -11.29 -7.72 -16.64
CA GLU A 239 -12.54 -6.95 -16.63
C GLU A 239 -13.75 -7.83 -16.98
N ALA A 240 -13.49 -8.76 -17.95
CA ALA A 240 -14.60 -9.65 -18.37
C ALA A 240 -15.05 -10.56 -17.23
N GLU A 241 -14.09 -10.99 -16.47
CA GLU A 241 -14.36 -11.92 -15.34
C GLU A 241 -15.03 -11.15 -14.19
N THR A 242 -14.63 -9.85 -14.02
CA THR A 242 -15.24 -9.02 -12.96
C THR A 242 -16.69 -8.66 -13.34
N ARG A 243 -16.92 -8.50 -14.61
CA ARG A 243 -18.27 -8.13 -15.06
C ARG A 243 -19.26 -9.28 -14.83
N GLU A 244 -18.73 -10.46 -14.91
CA GLU A 244 -19.62 -11.62 -14.67
C GLU A 244 -19.96 -11.76 -13.18
N LEU A 245 -19.11 -11.16 -12.32
CA LEU A 245 -19.30 -11.31 -10.85
C LEU A 245 -20.13 -10.14 -10.30
N LEU A 246 -20.25 -9.07 -11.19
CA LEU A 246 -20.94 -7.87 -10.67
C LEU A 246 -22.41 -7.92 -11.07
N PRO A 247 -23.32 -7.55 -10.16
CA PRO A 247 -24.75 -7.52 -10.51
C PRO A 247 -25.00 -6.71 -11.79
N GLU A 248 -25.98 -7.10 -12.61
CA GLU A 248 -26.27 -6.45 -13.90
C GLU A 248 -26.23 -4.91 -13.77
N PRO A 249 -25.36 -4.29 -14.53
CA PRO A 249 -25.23 -2.83 -14.50
C PRO A 249 -26.59 -2.13 -14.67
N PHE A 250 -26.88 -1.27 -13.73
CA PHE A 250 -28.01 -0.33 -13.85
C PHE A 250 -28.05 0.31 -15.24
N GLU A 251 -29.00 -0.12 -16.13
CA GLU A 251 -29.19 0.45 -17.49
C GLU A 251 -29.74 1.88 -17.39
N ARG A 252 -28.81 2.85 -17.52
CA ARG A 252 -29.27 4.26 -17.60
C ARG A 252 -30.23 4.45 -18.79
N LYS A 253 -31.52 4.77 -18.51
CA LYS A 253 -32.51 5.11 -19.56
C LYS A 253 -32.01 6.25 -20.45
N LYS A 254 -31.50 5.90 -21.60
CA LYS A 254 -31.05 6.91 -22.58
C LYS A 254 -32.24 7.70 -23.14
N TYR A 255 -32.53 8.87 -22.60
CA TYR A 255 -33.61 9.70 -23.18
C TYR A 255 -33.13 10.37 -24.47
N GLY A 256 -33.51 9.80 -25.64
CA GLY A 256 -33.30 10.31 -27.02
C GLY A 256 -33.92 11.71 -27.19
N ARG A 257 -33.19 12.82 -27.13
CA ARG A 257 -33.65 14.17 -27.53
C ARG A 257 -34.19 14.16 -28.97
N LYS A 258 -35.54 14.03 -29.13
CA LYS A 258 -36.16 14.23 -30.47
C LYS A 258 -36.00 15.69 -30.91
N ARG A 259 -34.94 16.02 -31.62
CA ARG A 259 -34.82 17.31 -32.34
C ARG A 259 -36.02 17.55 -33.26
N LYS A 260 -37.01 18.29 -32.77
CA LYS A 260 -38.11 18.90 -33.55
C LYS A 260 -37.58 19.60 -34.80
N ALA A 261 -37.49 18.93 -35.97
CA ALA A 261 -37.36 19.47 -37.35
C ALA A 261 -38.29 20.66 -37.57
N GLY A 262 -37.87 21.88 -37.17
CA GLY A 262 -38.15 23.28 -37.57
C GLY A 262 -38.82 23.39 -38.94
N SER A 263 -40.23 23.47 -39.10
CA SER A 263 -41.06 24.09 -40.14
C SER A 263 -40.51 25.46 -40.56
#